data_AF-A0A525VXD1-F1
#
_entry.id   AF-A0A525VXD1-F1
#
_cell.length_a   1.000
_cell.length_b   1.000
_cell.length_c   1.000
_cell.angle_alpha   90.00
_cell.angle_beta   90.00
_cell.angle_gamma   90.00
#
_symmetry.space_group_name_H-M   'P 1'
#
loop_
_entity.id
_entity.type
_entity.pdbx_description
1 polymer ?
#
loop_
_entity_poly.entity_id
_entity_poly.type
_entity_poly.pdbx_seq_one_letter_code
_entity_poly.pdbx_strand_id
1 'polypeptide(L)'
;MTLQTLSLPLKVLVTLFLLTMGLGYLFALAYLYLIDVEPHTKHGMGLVAAVIMKYYGQRETTRLEAALGGPMGEYVTDSQRTQIVQWIRQGAREAGFARVQPILTQTCAGCHSAAAGTGLPLLTSYTEVARYTAVDLGQSIKSLVRVSHIHLFGISFIFMFTSFIFVCSGIPVSVRTFLVAVPFLAIWLDMGPGGSPSMTQFLPPS
;
A
#
# COMPACT_ATOMS: atom_id res chain seq x y z
N MET A 1 8.53 -28.42 -26.86
CA MET A 1 9.66 -27.50 -27.13
C MET A 1 10.33 -27.19 -25.82
N THR A 2 11.66 -27.24 -25.75
CA THR A 2 12.44 -26.99 -24.52
C THR A 2 13.32 -25.75 -24.71
N LEU A 3 13.76 -25.13 -23.62
CA LEU A 3 14.41 -23.81 -23.65
C LEU A 3 15.75 -23.91 -24.37
N GLN A 4 16.31 -25.13 -24.33
CA GLN A 4 17.52 -25.54 -25.00
C GLN A 4 17.38 -25.59 -26.52
N THR A 5 16.17 -25.81 -27.06
CA THR A 5 15.90 -25.89 -28.51
C THR A 5 15.46 -24.57 -29.14
N LEU A 6 15.37 -23.49 -28.36
CA LEU A 6 15.00 -22.16 -28.87
C LEU A 6 16.16 -21.47 -29.60
N SER A 7 15.82 -20.60 -30.56
CA SER A 7 16.79 -19.75 -31.24
C SER A 7 17.52 -18.82 -30.25
N LEU A 8 18.78 -18.52 -30.53
CA LEU A 8 19.63 -17.68 -29.65
C LEU A 8 18.95 -16.36 -29.23
N PRO A 9 18.25 -15.62 -30.12
CA PRO A 9 17.59 -14.37 -29.74
C PRO A 9 16.49 -14.58 -28.70
N LEU A 10 15.73 -15.68 -28.80
CA LEU A 10 14.62 -15.96 -27.89
C LEU A 10 15.13 -16.42 -26.52
N LYS A 11 16.27 -17.14 -26.45
CA LYS A 11 16.94 -17.49 -25.19
C LYS A 11 17.44 -16.27 -24.43
N VAL A 12 18.03 -15.31 -25.14
CA VAL A 12 18.50 -14.06 -24.55
C VAL A 12 17.33 -13.24 -24.01
N LEU A 13 16.26 -13.11 -24.81
CA LEU A 13 15.05 -12.39 -24.41
C LEU A 13 14.43 -12.97 -23.13
N VAL A 14 14.26 -14.29 -23.06
CA VAL A 14 13.69 -14.98 -21.90
C VAL A 14 14.57 -14.83 -20.66
N THR A 15 15.89 -14.99 -20.80
CA THR A 15 16.83 -14.85 -19.66
C THR A 15 16.82 -13.44 -19.09
N LEU A 16 16.87 -12.42 -19.96
CA LEU A 16 16.84 -11.02 -19.52
C LEU A 16 15.51 -10.68 -18.86
N PHE A 17 14.39 -11.13 -19.43
CA PHE A 17 13.07 -10.94 -18.82
C PHE A 17 12.99 -11.52 -17.40
N LEU A 18 13.46 -12.76 -17.18
CA LEU A 18 13.45 -13.38 -15.85
C LEU A 18 14.35 -12.64 -14.85
N LEU A 19 15.52 -12.18 -15.28
CA LEU A 19 16.42 -11.40 -14.43
C LEU A 19 15.79 -10.05 -14.05
N THR A 20 15.18 -9.34 -15.00
CA THR A 20 14.49 -8.07 -14.72
C THR A 20 13.31 -8.26 -13.78
N MET A 21 12.51 -9.31 -13.97
CA MET A 21 11.41 -9.64 -13.07
C MET A 21 11.90 -9.99 -11.66
N GLY A 22 12.94 -10.82 -11.54
CA GLY A 22 13.54 -11.17 -10.25
C GLY A 22 14.06 -9.95 -9.51
N LEU A 23 14.73 -9.03 -10.22
CA LEU A 23 15.18 -7.76 -9.66
C LEU A 23 14.00 -6.90 -9.20
N GLY A 24 12.95 -6.78 -10.00
CA GLY A 24 11.72 -6.07 -9.64
C GLY A 24 11.08 -6.61 -8.35
N TYR A 25 11.02 -7.93 -8.18
CA TYR A 25 10.52 -8.55 -6.95
C TYR A 25 11.38 -8.22 -5.73
N LEU A 26 12.70 -8.24 -5.86
CA LEU A 26 13.61 -7.87 -4.77
C LEU A 26 13.41 -6.41 -4.35
N PHE A 27 13.28 -5.48 -5.31
CA PHE A 27 12.98 -4.08 -5.02
C PHE A 27 11.60 -3.89 -4.39
N ALA A 28 10.58 -4.63 -4.82
CA ALA A 28 9.25 -4.57 -4.23
C ALA A 28 9.24 -5.07 -2.77
N LEU A 29 9.95 -6.17 -2.49
CA LEU A 29 10.11 -6.69 -1.14
C LEU A 29 10.90 -5.72 -0.25
N ALA A 30 11.99 -5.14 -0.77
CA ALA A 30 12.76 -4.13 -0.07
C ALA A 30 11.91 -2.88 0.22
N TYR A 31 11.13 -2.41 -0.75
CA TYR A 31 10.22 -1.28 -0.57
C TYR A 31 9.17 -1.58 0.51
N LEU A 32 8.51 -2.73 0.45
CA LEU A 32 7.53 -3.14 1.46
C LEU A 32 8.18 -3.19 2.85
N TYR A 33 9.37 -3.81 2.97
CA TYR A 33 10.07 -3.89 4.24
C TYR A 33 10.44 -2.51 4.80
N LEU A 34 11.10 -1.67 3.99
CA LEU A 34 11.62 -0.37 4.43
C LEU A 34 10.53 0.67 4.67
N ILE A 35 9.45 0.64 3.90
CA ILE A 35 8.42 1.68 3.94
C ILE A 35 7.23 1.29 4.80
N ASP A 36 6.84 0.01 4.81
CA ASP A 36 5.62 -0.44 5.50
C ASP A 36 5.90 -1.30 6.74
N VAL A 37 7.02 -2.03 6.81
CA VAL A 37 7.26 -2.96 7.93
C VAL A 37 8.16 -2.33 9.00
N GLU A 38 9.34 -1.86 8.61
CA GLU A 38 10.33 -1.34 9.54
C GLU A 38 9.82 -0.15 10.36
N PRO A 39 9.18 0.88 9.78
CA PRO A 39 8.67 2.01 10.55
C PRO A 39 7.56 1.59 11.52
N HIS A 40 6.64 0.72 11.09
CA HIS A 40 5.55 0.25 11.93
C HIS A 40 6.02 -0.69 13.06
N THR A 41 7.05 -1.50 12.80
CA THR A 41 7.67 -2.38 13.81
C THR A 41 8.38 -1.56 14.89
N LYS A 42 9.03 -0.44 14.52
CA LYS A 42 9.63 0.51 15.49
C LYS A 42 8.60 1.13 16.44
N HIS A 43 7.33 1.19 16.04
CA HIS A 43 6.21 1.64 16.87
C HIS A 43 5.43 0.49 17.54
N GLY A 44 5.97 -0.74 17.55
CA GLY A 44 5.36 -1.89 18.23
C GLY A 44 4.18 -2.53 17.49
N MET A 45 3.96 -2.20 16.22
CA MET A 45 2.92 -2.82 15.39
C MET A 45 3.46 -4.02 14.61
N GLY A 46 2.71 -5.13 14.57
CA GLY A 46 3.02 -6.29 13.74
C GLY A 46 2.72 -6.08 12.25
N LEU A 47 3.38 -6.85 11.38
CA LEU A 47 3.26 -6.80 9.91
C LEU A 47 1.79 -6.78 9.43
N VAL A 48 0.97 -7.70 9.96
CA VAL A 48 -0.43 -7.84 9.56
C VAL A 48 -1.24 -6.60 9.93
N ALA A 49 -1.00 -6.04 11.11
CA ALA A 49 -1.69 -4.84 11.57
C ALA A 49 -1.33 -3.62 10.71
N ALA A 50 -0.04 -3.48 10.33
CA ALA A 50 0.42 -2.40 9.45
C ALA A 50 -0.25 -2.45 8.06
N VAL A 51 -0.39 -3.65 7.48
CA VAL A 51 -1.06 -3.83 6.18
C VAL A 51 -2.56 -3.51 6.28
N ILE A 52 -3.24 -4.04 7.30
CA ILE A 52 -4.67 -3.74 7.52
C ILE A 52 -4.88 -2.23 7.67
N MET A 53 -4.03 -1.57 8.44
CA MET A 53 -4.06 -0.13 8.62
C MET A 53 -3.94 0.66 7.32
N LYS A 54 -3.00 0.28 6.45
CA LYS A 54 -2.75 0.97 5.18
C LYS A 54 -3.92 0.88 4.19
N TYR A 55 -4.57 -0.28 4.11
CA TYR A 55 -5.60 -0.54 3.11
C TYR A 55 -7.02 -0.32 3.64
N TYR A 56 -7.27 -0.68 4.90
CA TYR A 56 -8.59 -0.61 5.54
C TYR A 56 -8.81 0.69 6.34
N GLY A 57 -7.72 1.38 6.70
CA GLY A 57 -7.74 2.59 7.55
C GLY A 57 -8.00 2.30 9.03
N GLN A 58 -7.84 3.33 9.87
CA GLN A 58 -8.24 3.30 11.28
C GLN A 58 -9.64 3.90 11.45
N ARG A 59 -10.65 3.05 11.69
CA ARG A 59 -12.04 3.53 11.91
C ARG A 59 -12.24 4.28 13.23
N GLU A 60 -11.30 4.15 14.16
CA GLU A 60 -11.33 4.81 15.46
C GLU A 60 -10.63 6.17 15.47
N THR A 61 -9.84 6.49 14.43
CA THR A 61 -9.08 7.75 14.35
C THR A 61 -9.38 8.48 13.05
N THR A 62 -8.96 9.74 12.99
CA THR A 62 -9.08 10.56 11.77
C THR A 62 -7.87 10.35 10.87
N ARG A 63 -7.97 10.72 9.59
CA ARG A 63 -6.83 10.61 8.65
C ARG A 63 -5.59 11.36 9.15
N LEU A 64 -5.78 12.53 9.75
CA LEU A 64 -4.69 13.32 10.31
C LEU A 64 -4.09 12.66 11.58
N GLU A 65 -4.93 12.09 12.44
CA GLU A 65 -4.46 11.36 13.64
C GLU A 65 -3.71 10.07 13.28
N ALA A 66 -4.21 9.32 12.30
CA ALA A 66 -3.53 8.14 11.74
C ALA A 66 -2.18 8.52 11.11
N ALA A 67 -2.11 9.62 10.36
CA ALA A 67 -0.85 10.09 9.76
C ALA A 67 0.19 10.46 10.84
N LEU A 68 -0.23 11.14 11.91
CA LEU A 68 0.61 11.46 13.07
C LEU A 68 1.03 10.22 13.87
N GLY A 69 0.29 9.11 13.77
CA GLY A 69 0.67 7.81 14.33
C GLY A 69 1.52 6.94 13.41
N GLY A 70 1.72 7.35 12.16
CA GLY A 70 2.57 6.70 11.18
C GLY A 70 3.77 7.57 10.81
N PRO A 71 4.14 7.67 9.53
CA PRO A 71 5.40 8.29 9.10
C PRO A 71 5.50 9.78 9.40
N MET A 72 4.37 10.48 9.59
CA MET A 72 4.40 11.90 9.95
C MET A 72 4.68 12.14 11.44
N GLY A 73 4.60 11.09 12.27
CA GLY A 73 4.90 11.16 13.70
C GLY A 73 6.36 11.49 14.01
N GLU A 74 7.30 11.12 13.14
CA GLU A 74 8.74 11.39 13.34
C GLU A 74 9.10 12.87 13.18
N TYR A 75 8.24 13.66 12.54
CA TYR A 75 8.49 15.07 12.25
C TYR A 75 7.86 16.03 13.27
N VAL A 76 7.14 15.51 14.26
CA VAL A 76 6.48 16.29 15.31
C VAL A 76 6.96 15.86 16.69
N THR A 77 7.01 16.78 17.65
CA THR A 77 7.29 16.40 19.04
C THR A 77 6.08 15.74 19.70
N ASP A 78 6.28 14.95 20.75
CA ASP A 78 5.17 14.31 21.48
C ASP A 78 4.16 15.33 22.04
N SER A 79 4.63 16.52 22.44
CA SER A 79 3.75 17.59 22.94
C SER A 79 2.91 18.20 21.81
N GLN A 80 3.51 18.45 20.65
CA GLN A 80 2.81 18.94 19.46
C GLN A 80 1.79 17.93 18.96
N ARG A 81 2.18 16.65 18.87
CA ARG A 81 1.30 15.54 18.50
C ARG A 81 0.10 15.47 19.44
N THR A 82 0.33 15.52 20.74
CA THR A 82 -0.75 15.46 21.75
C THR A 82 -1.72 16.64 21.59
N GLN A 83 -1.21 17.86 21.36
CA GLN A 83 -2.07 19.03 21.14
C GLN A 83 -2.95 18.90 19.89
N ILE A 84 -2.38 18.43 18.78
CA ILE A 84 -3.14 18.21 17.53
C ILE A 84 -4.19 17.13 17.74
N VAL A 85 -3.81 15.97 18.31
CA VAL A 85 -4.71 14.84 18.56
C VAL A 85 -5.84 15.23 19.51
N GLN A 86 -5.56 16.00 20.57
CA GLN A 86 -6.57 16.47 21.50
C GLN A 86 -7.59 17.38 20.81
N TRP A 87 -7.14 18.31 19.96
CA TRP A 87 -8.03 19.16 19.18
C TRP A 87 -8.90 18.35 18.20
N ILE A 88 -8.32 17.34 17.54
CA ILE A 88 -9.04 16.41 16.66
C ILE A 88 -10.15 15.69 17.45
N ARG A 89 -9.80 15.07 18.58
CA ARG A 89 -10.75 14.32 19.44
C ARG A 89 -11.85 15.20 20.03
N GLN A 90 -11.63 16.51 20.16
CA GLN A 90 -12.65 17.49 20.54
C GLN A 90 -13.56 17.93 19.39
N GLY A 91 -13.48 17.26 18.23
CA GLY A 91 -14.32 17.50 17.06
C GLY A 91 -13.75 18.50 16.06
N ALA A 92 -12.44 18.78 16.11
CA ALA A 92 -11.72 19.61 15.14
C ALA A 92 -12.42 20.96 14.81
N ARG A 93 -12.98 21.62 15.84
CA ARG A 93 -13.71 22.87 15.68
C ARG A 93 -12.77 24.02 15.31
N GLU A 94 -13.23 24.91 14.44
CA GLU A 94 -12.48 26.09 13.99
C GLU A 94 -12.01 26.98 15.15
N ALA A 95 -12.85 27.16 16.17
CA ALA A 95 -12.50 27.92 17.37
C ALA A 95 -11.25 27.39 18.09
N GLY A 96 -10.95 26.09 17.96
CA GLY A 96 -9.75 25.47 18.51
C GLY A 96 -8.53 25.50 17.58
N PHE A 97 -8.73 25.82 16.29
CA PHE A 97 -7.69 25.75 15.25
C PHE A 97 -6.56 26.75 15.49
N ALA A 98 -6.85 27.94 16.03
CA ALA A 98 -5.84 28.96 16.33
C ALA A 98 -4.70 28.45 17.25
N ARG A 99 -4.97 27.43 18.09
CA ARG A 99 -3.95 26.80 18.94
C ARG A 99 -3.07 25.79 18.19
N VAL A 100 -3.61 25.19 17.13
CA VAL A 100 -2.95 24.13 16.35
C VAL A 100 -2.25 24.70 15.10
N GLN A 101 -2.78 25.78 14.53
CA GLN A 101 -2.25 26.42 13.33
C GLN A 101 -0.76 26.74 13.41
N PRO A 102 -0.21 27.29 14.51
CA PRO A 102 1.23 27.56 14.60
C PRO A 102 2.08 26.30 14.44
N ILE A 103 1.63 25.16 14.98
CA ILE A 103 2.32 23.87 14.87
C ILE A 103 2.30 23.41 13.41
N LEU A 104 1.15 23.48 12.75
CA LEU A 104 1.02 23.07 11.34
C LEU A 104 1.86 23.97 10.42
N THR A 105 1.89 25.28 10.67
CA THR A 105 2.68 26.22 9.87
C THR A 105 4.17 26.04 10.09
N GLN A 106 4.63 25.80 11.31
CA GLN A 106 6.06 25.66 11.60
C GLN A 106 6.62 24.30 11.23
N THR A 107 5.84 23.23 11.44
CA THR A 107 6.33 21.85 11.32
C THR A 107 5.89 21.17 10.03
N CYS A 108 4.68 21.47 9.53
CA CYS A 108 4.11 20.73 8.40
C CYS A 108 4.19 21.50 7.08
N ALA A 109 4.02 22.84 7.10
CA ALA A 109 3.91 23.65 5.89
C ALA A 109 5.20 23.68 5.02
N GLY A 110 6.34 23.24 5.55
CA GLY A 110 7.56 23.05 4.76
C GLY A 110 7.37 22.06 3.59
N CYS A 111 6.52 21.03 3.78
CA CYS A 111 6.17 20.06 2.73
C CYS A 111 4.69 20.12 2.34
N HIS A 112 3.80 20.57 3.24
CA HIS A 112 2.34 20.59 3.08
C HIS A 112 1.80 22.00 2.75
N SER A 113 2.48 22.73 1.86
CA SER A 113 2.05 24.04 1.37
C SER A 113 2.09 24.11 -0.15
N ALA A 114 1.33 25.03 -0.73
CA ALA A 114 1.33 25.24 -2.18
C ALA A 114 2.70 25.71 -2.69
N ALA A 115 3.42 26.47 -1.88
CA ALA A 115 4.75 26.97 -2.18
C ALA A 115 5.80 25.86 -2.26
N ALA A 116 5.62 24.75 -1.54
CA ALA A 116 6.57 23.64 -1.53
C ALA A 116 6.55 22.80 -2.82
N GLY A 117 5.47 22.86 -3.61
CA GLY A 117 5.40 22.17 -4.92
C GLY A 117 5.48 20.64 -4.86
N THR A 118 5.32 20.03 -3.68
CA THR A 118 5.47 18.58 -3.45
C THR A 118 4.29 17.75 -3.94
N GLY A 119 3.16 18.38 -4.26
CA GLY A 119 1.90 17.70 -4.58
C GLY A 119 1.23 17.02 -3.37
N LEU A 120 1.73 17.28 -2.16
CA LEU A 120 1.16 16.75 -0.92
C LEU A 120 -0.10 17.54 -0.49
N PRO A 121 -0.95 16.96 0.38
CA PRO A 121 -2.08 17.65 0.98
C PRO A 121 -1.72 19.00 1.59
N LEU A 122 -2.48 20.05 1.26
CA LEU A 122 -2.30 21.37 1.89
C LEU A 122 -2.80 21.34 3.33
N LEU A 123 -2.01 21.89 4.26
CA LEU A 123 -2.32 21.96 5.69
C LEU A 123 -2.17 23.38 6.25
N THR A 124 -2.28 24.40 5.40
CA THR A 124 -2.00 25.80 5.74
C THR A 124 -3.20 26.58 6.28
N SER A 125 -4.42 26.09 6.06
CA SER A 125 -5.66 26.73 6.50
C SER A 125 -6.63 25.73 7.12
N TYR A 126 -7.57 26.23 7.93
CA TYR A 126 -8.58 25.40 8.59
C TYR A 126 -9.38 24.55 7.60
N THR A 127 -9.84 25.16 6.50
CA THR A 127 -10.67 24.49 5.49
C THR A 127 -9.95 23.35 4.79
N GLU A 128 -8.62 23.45 4.64
CA GLU A 128 -7.78 22.39 4.08
C GLU A 128 -7.57 21.26 5.10
N VAL A 129 -7.22 21.62 6.34
CA VAL A 129 -6.94 20.66 7.43
C VAL A 129 -8.19 19.89 7.83
N ALA A 130 -9.35 20.55 7.92
CA ALA A 130 -10.63 19.95 8.32
C ALA A 130 -11.08 18.82 7.39
N ARG A 131 -10.59 18.76 6.14
CA ARG A 131 -10.87 17.63 5.22
C ARG A 131 -10.21 16.33 5.67
N TYR A 132 -9.16 16.42 6.48
CA TYR A 132 -8.38 15.28 6.98
C TYR A 132 -8.69 14.94 8.44
N THR A 133 -9.60 15.67 9.07
CA THR A 133 -10.12 15.35 10.41
C THR A 133 -11.38 14.47 10.35
N ALA A 134 -11.76 14.00 9.17
CA ALA A 134 -12.74 12.93 9.01
C ALA A 134 -12.13 11.56 9.37
N VAL A 135 -12.99 10.61 9.77
CA VAL A 135 -12.62 9.22 10.08
C VAL A 135 -11.79 8.61 8.95
N ASP A 136 -10.72 7.90 9.30
CA ASP A 136 -9.87 7.25 8.32
C ASP A 136 -10.51 5.97 7.78
N LEU A 137 -11.12 6.10 6.60
CA LEU A 137 -11.69 5.00 5.83
C LEU A 137 -10.65 4.25 4.97
N GLY A 138 -9.37 4.58 5.08
CA GLY A 138 -8.31 3.95 4.28
C GLY A 138 -8.30 4.41 2.82
N GLN A 139 -7.72 3.57 1.94
CA GLN A 139 -7.63 3.86 0.51
C GLN A 139 -9.01 3.82 -0.16
N SER A 140 -9.30 4.81 -1.01
CA SER A 140 -10.59 4.83 -1.71
C SER A 140 -10.74 3.63 -2.65
N ILE A 141 -11.96 3.09 -2.77
CA ILE A 141 -12.30 2.01 -3.72
C ILE A 141 -11.86 2.39 -5.15
N LYS A 142 -11.96 3.66 -5.55
CA LYS A 142 -11.49 4.14 -6.85
C LYS A 142 -9.97 4.03 -7.01
N SER A 143 -9.21 4.35 -5.97
CA SER A 143 -7.75 4.17 -5.95
C SER A 143 -7.40 2.68 -6.02
N LEU A 144 -8.09 1.87 -5.22
CA LEU A 144 -7.89 0.43 -5.18
C LEU A 144 -8.21 -0.21 -6.53
N VAL A 145 -9.35 0.07 -7.14
CA VAL A 145 -9.72 -0.41 -8.49
C VAL A 145 -8.71 0.02 -9.54
N ARG A 146 -8.21 1.27 -9.50
CA ARG A 146 -7.19 1.75 -10.44
C ARG A 146 -5.88 0.97 -10.30
N VAL A 147 -5.39 0.80 -9.08
CA VAL A 147 -4.15 0.08 -8.80
C VAL A 147 -4.35 -1.41 -9.13
N SER A 148 -5.42 -2.03 -8.65
CA SER A 148 -5.77 -3.42 -8.92
C SER A 148 -5.97 -3.72 -10.41
N HIS A 149 -6.53 -2.82 -11.22
CA HIS A 149 -6.66 -3.04 -12.66
C HIS A 149 -5.29 -3.12 -13.35
N ILE A 150 -4.37 -2.21 -12.99
CA ILE A 150 -3.01 -2.21 -13.54
C ILE A 150 -2.26 -3.49 -13.11
N HIS A 151 -2.43 -3.91 -11.85
CA HIS A 151 -1.77 -5.10 -11.33
C HIS A 151 -2.39 -6.37 -11.90
N LEU A 152 -3.71 -6.48 -11.99
CA LEU A 152 -4.38 -7.65 -12.56
C LEU A 152 -4.03 -7.82 -14.03
N PHE A 153 -4.01 -6.74 -14.81
CA PHE A 153 -3.63 -6.77 -16.23
C PHE A 153 -2.13 -7.04 -16.41
N GLY A 154 -1.27 -6.31 -15.69
CA GLY A 154 0.19 -6.46 -15.77
C GLY A 154 0.69 -7.82 -15.28
N ILE A 155 0.20 -8.30 -14.14
CA ILE A 155 0.55 -9.61 -13.58
C ILE A 155 0.03 -10.74 -14.48
N SER A 156 -1.12 -10.57 -15.13
CA SER A 156 -1.62 -11.54 -16.12
C SER A 156 -0.67 -11.68 -17.31
N PHE A 157 -0.12 -10.58 -17.84
CA PHE A 157 0.90 -10.64 -18.89
C PHE A 157 2.18 -11.29 -18.40
N ILE A 158 2.65 -10.92 -17.21
CA ILE A 158 3.84 -11.54 -16.60
C ILE A 158 3.64 -13.05 -16.49
N PHE A 159 2.49 -13.50 -15.98
CA PHE A 159 2.17 -14.92 -15.83
C PHE A 159 1.99 -15.65 -17.15
N MET A 160 1.41 -15.00 -18.16
CA MET A 160 1.32 -15.55 -19.50
C MET A 160 2.72 -15.76 -20.10
N PHE A 161 3.60 -14.75 -20.03
CA PHE A 161 4.96 -14.84 -20.58
C PHE A 161 5.84 -15.81 -19.77
N THR A 162 5.79 -15.81 -18.43
CA THR A 162 6.49 -16.82 -17.62
C THR A 162 5.96 -18.23 -17.84
N SER A 163 4.64 -18.41 -18.00
CA SER A 163 4.06 -19.72 -18.32
C SER A 163 4.48 -20.20 -19.70
N PHE A 164 4.54 -19.31 -20.69
CA PHE A 164 5.05 -19.63 -22.02
C PHE A 164 6.52 -20.09 -21.97
N ILE A 165 7.32 -19.47 -21.11
CA ILE A 165 8.72 -19.86 -20.84
C ILE A 165 8.79 -21.28 -20.23
N PHE A 166 7.96 -21.59 -19.24
CA PHE A 166 7.92 -22.92 -18.61
C PHE A 166 7.36 -24.00 -19.55
N VAL A 167 6.34 -23.68 -20.35
CA VAL A 167 5.82 -24.56 -21.43
C VAL A 167 6.94 -24.93 -22.40
N CYS A 168 7.78 -23.95 -22.71
CA CYS A 168 8.99 -24.11 -23.51
C CYS A 168 10.17 -24.66 -22.71
N SER A 169 10.05 -25.19 -21.50
CA SER A 169 11.17 -25.71 -20.71
C SER A 169 11.30 -27.24 -20.82
N GLY A 170 12.51 -27.78 -20.62
CA GLY A 170 12.81 -29.22 -20.62
C GLY A 170 12.36 -29.99 -19.37
N ILE A 171 11.53 -29.36 -18.53
CA ILE A 171 11.06 -29.88 -17.25
C ILE A 171 9.98 -30.94 -17.48
N PRO A 172 9.93 -32.02 -16.67
CA PRO A 172 8.85 -33.01 -16.72
C PRO A 172 7.46 -32.35 -16.64
N VAL A 173 6.51 -32.90 -17.41
CA VAL A 173 5.18 -32.31 -17.62
C VAL A 173 4.44 -32.04 -16.31
N SER A 174 4.55 -32.93 -15.33
CA SER A 174 3.92 -32.79 -14.01
C SER A 174 4.37 -31.54 -13.25
N VAL A 175 5.69 -31.33 -13.15
CA VAL A 175 6.29 -30.17 -12.46
C VAL A 175 5.97 -28.87 -13.20
N ARG A 176 5.93 -28.92 -14.53
CA ARG A 176 5.58 -27.79 -15.38
C ARG A 176 4.12 -27.37 -15.20
N THR A 177 3.20 -28.32 -15.21
CA THR A 177 1.77 -28.04 -14.99
C THR A 177 1.53 -27.47 -13.60
N PHE A 178 2.23 -27.98 -12.59
CA PHE A 178 2.17 -27.43 -11.23
C PHE A 178 2.70 -25.99 -11.15
N LEU A 179 3.90 -25.72 -11.68
CA LEU A 179 4.50 -24.38 -11.67
C LEU A 179 3.69 -23.33 -12.43
N VAL A 180 3.01 -23.72 -13.51
CA VAL A 180 2.13 -22.84 -14.28
C VAL A 180 0.81 -22.60 -13.55
N ALA A 181 0.23 -23.61 -12.89
CA ALA A 181 -1.09 -23.47 -12.25
C ALA A 181 -1.05 -22.73 -10.89
N VAL A 182 0.01 -22.92 -10.10
CA VAL A 182 0.11 -22.40 -8.71
C VAL A 182 -0.07 -20.88 -8.62
N PRO A 183 0.59 -20.03 -9.44
CA PRO A 183 0.43 -18.59 -9.33
C PRO A 183 -1.00 -18.10 -9.62
N PHE A 184 -1.70 -18.73 -10.58
CA PHE A 184 -3.09 -18.39 -10.89
C PHE A 184 -4.03 -18.81 -9.77
N LEU A 185 -3.84 -20.01 -9.21
CA LEU A 185 -4.61 -20.49 -8.06
C LEU A 185 -4.39 -19.61 -6.82
N ALA A 186 -3.16 -19.15 -6.58
CA ALA A 186 -2.83 -18.26 -5.48
C ALA A 186 -3.55 -16.90 -5.61
N ILE A 187 -3.60 -16.30 -6.82
CA ILE A 187 -4.38 -15.08 -7.06
C ILE A 187 -5.87 -15.31 -6.80
N TRP A 188 -6.43 -16.44 -7.25
CA TRP A 188 -7.84 -16.74 -7.05
C TRP A 188 -8.21 -16.95 -5.58
N LEU A 189 -7.29 -17.53 -4.80
CA LEU A 189 -7.43 -17.68 -3.35
C LEU A 189 -7.33 -16.34 -2.62
N ASP A 190 -6.44 -15.45 -3.06
CA ASP A 190 -6.30 -14.10 -2.52
C ASP A 190 -7.53 -13.22 -2.79
N MET A 191 -8.15 -13.38 -3.97
CA MET A 191 -9.35 -12.66 -4.39
C MET A 191 -10.67 -13.30 -3.91
N GLY A 192 -10.63 -14.50 -3.33
CA GLY A 192 -11.80 -15.29 -2.98
C GLY A 192 -12.43 -14.88 -1.63
N PRO A 193 -13.74 -15.06 -1.43
CA PRO A 193 -14.45 -14.62 -0.21
C PRO A 193 -13.95 -15.25 1.10
N GLY A 194 -13.16 -16.33 1.02
CA GLY A 194 -12.59 -17.04 2.17
C GLY A 194 -11.16 -16.65 2.56
N GLY A 195 -10.49 -15.78 1.79
CA GLY A 195 -9.13 -15.31 2.10
C GLY A 195 -9.07 -14.16 3.11
N SER A 196 -10.22 -13.55 3.41
CA SER A 196 -10.34 -12.44 4.35
C SER A 196 -11.38 -12.76 5.42
N PRO A 197 -11.00 -12.99 6.69
CA PRO A 197 -11.95 -13.12 7.79
C PRO A 197 -12.78 -11.84 8.03
N SER A 198 -12.52 -10.74 7.30
CA SER A 198 -13.20 -9.45 7.48
C SER A 198 -14.46 -9.24 6.63
N MET A 199 -14.79 -10.13 5.68
CA MET A 199 -16.02 -9.98 4.89
C MET A 199 -17.27 -10.63 5.51
N THR A 200 -17.12 -11.58 6.43
CA THR A 200 -18.25 -12.25 7.10
C THR A 200 -18.81 -11.48 8.30
N GLN A 201 -18.16 -10.39 8.74
CA GLN A 201 -18.66 -9.52 9.82
C GLN A 201 -19.68 -8.44 9.36
N PHE A 202 -20.08 -8.44 8.08
CA PHE A 202 -21.05 -7.46 7.54
C PHE A 202 -22.45 -8.03 7.25
N LEU A 203 -22.77 -9.23 7.73
CA LEU A 203 -24.17 -9.66 7.77
C LEU A 203 -24.81 -9.17 9.08
N PRO A 204 -25.85 -8.34 9.03
CA PRO A 204 -26.57 -7.95 10.24
C PRO A 204 -27.23 -9.18 10.86
N PRO A 205 -27.23 -9.33 12.19
CA PRO A 205 -28.05 -10.37 12.83
C PRO A 205 -29.52 -10.06 12.56
N SER A 206 -30.24 -11.06 12.03
CA SER A 206 -31.70 -11.09 11.95
C SER A 206 -32.33 -11.27 13.32
#